data_AF-A0A6G8RSN4-F1
#
_entry.id   AF-A0A6G8RSN4-F1
#
_cell.length_a   1.000
_cell.length_b   1.000
_cell.length_c   1.000
_cell.angle_alpha   90.00
_cell.angle_beta   90.00
_cell.angle_gamma   90.00
#
_symmetry.space_group_name_H-M   'P 1'
#
loop_
_entity.id
_entity.type
_entity.pdbx_description
1 polymer ?
#
loop_
_entity_poly.entity_id
_entity_poly.type
_entity_poly.pdbx_seq_one_letter_code
_entity_poly.pdbx_strand_id
1 'polypeptide(L)'
;MENIGIWVTVVIVVFVLGSIFGLRVNPREKALGLMREKARKMSLHPRLVPAPDWTKIPKATESRASMVAYYSVLIPEARLPLMRARVEDQKLHVVTGDEKFNDLPIALKGIYAIDMQANCVGLYWDEETDLRATQLDDIKVYLHSLAEL
;
A
#
# COMPACT_ATOMS: atom_id res chain seq x y z
N MET A 1 -45.87 -6.56 39.09
CA MET A 1 -45.65 -5.67 37.92
C MET A 1 -44.60 -4.58 38.19
N GLU A 2 -44.00 -4.47 39.38
CA GLU A 2 -43.09 -3.37 39.74
C GLU A 2 -41.70 -3.37 39.07
N ASN A 3 -41.26 -4.50 38.49
CA ASN A 3 -39.89 -4.60 37.95
C ASN A 3 -39.81 -4.58 36.41
N ILE A 4 -40.94 -4.40 35.72
CA ILE A 4 -40.99 -4.40 34.24
C ILE A 4 -40.21 -3.21 33.67
N GLY A 5 -40.33 -2.03 34.28
CA GLY A 5 -39.59 -0.84 33.85
C GLY A 5 -38.08 -1.03 33.92
N ILE A 6 -37.57 -1.63 35.02
CA ILE A 6 -36.15 -1.91 35.20
C ILE A 6 -35.66 -2.91 34.14
N TRP A 7 -36.42 -3.96 33.86
CA TRP A 7 -36.06 -4.94 32.83
C TRP A 7 -36.02 -4.35 31.43
N VAL A 8 -36.99 -3.50 31.08
CA VAL A 8 -37.00 -2.80 29.78
C VAL A 8 -35.78 -1.89 29.65
N THR A 9 -35.42 -1.15 30.70
CA THR A 9 -34.22 -0.31 30.71
C THR A 9 -32.94 -1.13 30.53
N VAL A 10 -32.80 -2.27 31.23
CA VAL A 10 -31.64 -3.16 31.11
C VAL A 10 -31.49 -3.68 29.68
N VAL A 11 -32.59 -4.11 29.04
CA VAL A 11 -32.57 -4.61 27.66
C VAL A 11 -32.14 -3.52 26.69
N ILE A 12 -32.63 -2.29 26.84
CA ILE A 12 -32.20 -1.16 26.00
C ILE A 12 -30.72 -0.87 26.17
N VAL A 13 -30.21 -0.85 27.41
CA VAL A 13 -28.78 -0.60 27.68
C VAL A 13 -27.91 -1.70 27.06
N VAL A 14 -28.28 -2.97 27.22
CA VAL A 14 -27.55 -4.10 26.61
C VAL A 14 -27.59 -4.03 25.09
N PHE A 15 -28.74 -3.67 24.51
CA PHE A 15 -28.90 -3.53 23.06
C PHE A 15 -28.04 -2.39 22.50
N VAL A 16 -28.02 -1.23 23.17
CA VAL A 16 -27.19 -0.08 22.77
C VAL A 16 -25.70 -0.41 22.92
N LEU A 17 -25.29 -1.01 24.03
CA LEU A 17 -23.91 -1.43 24.22
C LEU A 17 -23.49 -2.46 23.16
N GLY A 18 -24.30 -3.49 22.91
CA GLY A 18 -24.06 -4.48 21.87
C GLY A 18 -23.92 -3.85 20.47
N SER A 19 -24.77 -2.86 20.16
CA SER A 19 -24.71 -2.12 18.90
C SER A 19 -23.43 -1.30 18.76
N ILE A 20 -22.97 -0.64 19.83
CA ILE A 20 -21.70 0.13 19.83
C ILE A 20 -20.49 -0.81 19.65
N PHE A 21 -20.47 -1.95 20.34
CA PHE A 21 -19.38 -2.91 20.19
C PHE A 21 -19.34 -3.55 18.79
N GLY A 22 -20.50 -3.74 18.15
CA GLY A 22 -20.60 -4.24 16.78
C GLY A 22 -20.07 -3.26 15.71
N LEU A 23 -20.04 -1.95 16.01
CA LEU A 23 -19.54 -0.92 15.09
C LEU A 23 -18.02 -0.72 15.14
N ARG A 24 -17.28 -1.51 15.94
CA ARG A 24 -15.84 -1.33 16.09
C ARG A 24 -15.13 -1.71 14.78
N VAL A 25 -14.76 -0.68 14.02
CA VAL A 25 -13.94 -0.81 12.81
C VAL A 25 -12.66 -1.58 13.13
N ASN A 26 -12.32 -2.54 12.29
CA ASN A 26 -11.09 -3.30 12.39
C ASN A 26 -9.90 -2.32 12.52
N PRO A 27 -9.13 -2.33 13.64
CA PRO A 27 -8.05 -1.38 13.87
C PRO A 27 -7.00 -1.39 12.74
N ARG A 28 -6.86 -2.53 12.06
CA ARG A 28 -6.00 -2.71 10.91
C ARG A 28 -6.43 -1.88 9.70
N GLU A 29 -7.71 -1.92 9.34
CA GLU A 29 -8.25 -1.14 8.22
C GLU A 29 -8.18 0.36 8.52
N LYS A 30 -8.40 0.74 9.79
CA LYS A 30 -8.22 2.12 10.24
C LYS A 30 -6.76 2.59 10.07
N ALA A 31 -5.79 1.77 10.46
CA ALA A 31 -4.37 2.09 10.29
C ALA A 31 -3.98 2.24 8.80
N LEU A 32 -4.42 1.32 7.94
CA LEU A 32 -4.20 1.39 6.49
C LEU A 32 -4.83 2.65 5.88
N GLY A 33 -6.05 2.99 6.29
CA GLY A 33 -6.74 4.20 5.85
C GLY A 33 -5.95 5.46 6.18
N LEU A 34 -5.46 5.58 7.43
CA LEU A 34 -4.64 6.71 7.88
C LEU A 34 -3.31 6.78 7.15
N MET A 35 -2.64 5.65 6.91
CA MET A 35 -1.40 5.59 6.15
C MET A 35 -1.59 6.09 4.71
N ARG A 36 -2.62 5.60 4.01
CA ARG A 36 -2.93 6.02 2.64
C ARG A 36 -3.30 7.50 2.56
N GLU A 37 -3.98 8.02 3.59
CA GLU A 37 -4.27 9.46 3.68
C GLU A 37 -2.98 10.28 3.88
N LYS A 38 -2.08 9.84 4.76
CA LYS A 38 -0.76 10.46 4.95
C LYS A 38 0.03 10.47 3.65
N ALA A 39 0.07 9.36 2.92
CA ALA A 39 0.73 9.27 1.62
C ALA A 39 0.16 10.30 0.63
N ARG A 40 -1.17 10.42 0.51
CA ARG A 40 -1.81 11.42 -0.36
C ARG A 40 -1.41 12.85 -0.01
N LYS A 41 -1.31 13.18 1.29
CA LYS A 41 -0.86 14.51 1.75
C LYS A 41 0.59 14.81 1.36
N MET A 42 1.39 13.78 1.13
CA MET A 42 2.79 13.88 0.72
C MET A 42 2.98 13.84 -0.81
N SER A 43 1.91 13.91 -1.59
CA SER A 43 1.93 13.73 -3.07
C SER A 43 2.37 12.34 -3.52
N LEU A 44 2.23 11.34 -2.65
CA LEU A 44 2.40 9.94 -2.98
C LEU A 44 1.01 9.34 -3.19
N HIS A 45 0.72 8.82 -4.38
CA HIS A 45 -0.63 8.42 -4.77
C HIS A 45 -0.83 6.91 -4.57
N PRO A 46 -1.46 6.46 -3.47
CA PRO A 46 -1.78 5.05 -3.28
C PRO A 46 -2.96 4.64 -4.16
N ARG A 47 -2.82 3.52 -4.85
CA ARG A 47 -3.86 2.85 -5.64
C ARG A 47 -3.80 1.36 -5.36
N LEU A 48 -4.95 0.69 -5.42
CA LEU A 48 -4.99 -0.76 -5.34
C LEU A 48 -5.16 -1.29 -6.76
N VAL A 49 -4.19 -2.07 -7.23
CA VAL A 49 -4.15 -2.56 -8.61
C VAL A 49 -4.04 -4.08 -8.61
N PRO A 50 -4.54 -4.78 -9.65
CA PRO A 50 -4.24 -6.20 -9.80
C PRO A 50 -2.73 -6.38 -9.99
N ALA A 51 -2.12 -7.30 -9.24
CA ALA A 51 -0.71 -7.62 -9.33
C ALA A 51 -0.37 -8.05 -10.76
N PRO A 52 0.47 -7.30 -11.49
CA PRO A 52 0.84 -7.67 -12.84
C PRO A 52 1.60 -9.00 -12.84
N ASP A 53 1.40 -9.84 -13.87
CA ASP A 53 2.07 -11.14 -13.96
C ASP A 53 3.59 -11.04 -13.90
N TRP A 54 4.14 -9.96 -14.47
CA TRP A 54 5.57 -9.70 -14.44
C TRP A 54 6.09 -9.40 -13.04
N THR A 55 5.29 -9.14 -12.01
CA THR A 55 5.82 -8.88 -10.65
C THR A 55 6.10 -10.18 -9.87
N LYS A 56 5.58 -11.32 -10.33
CA LYS A 56 5.65 -12.62 -9.62
C LYS A 56 5.12 -12.58 -8.17
N ILE A 57 4.29 -11.60 -7.82
CA ILE A 57 3.66 -11.51 -6.50
C ILE A 57 2.78 -12.76 -6.27
N PRO A 58 2.79 -13.38 -5.07
CA PRO A 58 1.98 -14.54 -4.77
C PRO A 58 0.50 -14.27 -5.07
N LYS A 59 -0.13 -15.18 -5.83
CA LYS A 59 -1.56 -15.09 -6.17
C LYS A 59 -2.40 -15.48 -4.95
N ALA A 60 -3.50 -14.76 -4.73
CA ALA A 60 -4.45 -15.03 -3.65
C ALA A 60 -5.21 -16.34 -3.88
N THR A 61 -5.34 -16.75 -5.15
CA THR A 61 -5.88 -18.04 -5.58
C THR A 61 -5.26 -18.38 -6.95
N GLU A 62 -5.13 -19.66 -7.32
CA GLU A 62 -4.48 -20.09 -8.58
C GLU A 62 -4.96 -19.33 -9.83
N SER A 63 -6.24 -18.94 -9.86
CA SER A 63 -6.89 -18.24 -10.98
C SER A 63 -7.03 -16.72 -10.83
N ARG A 64 -6.81 -16.16 -9.63
CA ARG A 64 -7.10 -14.73 -9.35
C ARG A 64 -5.81 -13.97 -9.02
N ALA A 65 -5.53 -12.93 -9.80
CA ALA A 65 -4.48 -11.97 -9.48
C ALA A 65 -4.76 -11.33 -8.11
N SER A 66 -3.75 -11.32 -7.23
CA SER A 66 -3.81 -10.60 -5.95
C SER A 66 -3.96 -9.11 -6.20
N MET A 67 -4.74 -8.43 -5.37
CA MET A 67 -4.71 -6.97 -5.33
C MET A 67 -3.46 -6.54 -4.55
N VAL A 68 -2.66 -5.64 -5.11
CA VAL A 68 -1.45 -5.09 -4.48
C VAL A 68 -1.55 -3.58 -4.42
N ALA A 69 -0.96 -3.01 -3.37
CA ALA A 69 -0.88 -1.57 -3.24
C ALA A 69 0.22 -1.03 -4.14
N TYR A 70 -0.14 -0.05 -4.95
CA TYR A 70 0.74 0.65 -5.87
C TYR A 70 0.83 2.11 -5.46
N TYR A 71 2.06 2.56 -5.20
CA TYR A 71 2.35 3.90 -4.72
C TYR A 71 3.19 4.63 -5.76
N SER A 72 2.67 5.73 -6.29
CA SER A 72 3.33 6.46 -7.37
C SER A 72 3.50 7.94 -7.08
N VAL A 73 4.59 8.49 -7.59
CA VAL A 73 4.86 9.93 -7.67
C VAL A 73 4.74 10.38 -9.12
N LEU A 74 4.17 11.56 -9.32
CA LEU A 74 4.13 12.24 -10.63
C LEU A 74 5.21 13.32 -10.65
N ILE A 75 6.03 13.30 -11.68
CA ILE A 75 7.14 14.24 -11.89
C ILE A 75 6.84 14.99 -13.19
N PRO A 76 6.19 16.18 -13.13
CA PRO A 76 5.60 16.83 -14.30
C PRO A 76 6.59 17.09 -15.45
N GLU A 77 7.83 17.39 -15.14
CA GLU A 77 8.88 17.76 -16.08
C GLU A 77 9.65 16.55 -16.63
N ALA A 78 9.44 15.35 -16.07
CA ALA A 78 10.21 14.16 -16.43
C ALA A 78 9.60 13.42 -17.63
N ARG A 79 10.49 12.89 -18.50
CA ARG A 79 10.17 11.97 -19.58
C ARG A 79 11.02 10.71 -19.44
N LEU A 80 10.58 9.84 -18.55
CA LEU A 80 11.24 8.63 -18.15
C LEU A 80 10.93 7.50 -19.15
N PRO A 81 11.93 6.72 -19.56
CA PRO A 81 11.72 5.54 -20.39
C PRO A 81 10.92 4.48 -19.60
N LEU A 82 10.29 3.55 -20.32
CA LEU A 82 9.66 2.40 -19.68
C LEU A 82 10.74 1.57 -18.98
N MET A 83 10.66 1.50 -17.65
CA MET A 83 11.47 0.61 -16.82
C MET A 83 10.57 -0.16 -15.86
N ARG A 84 10.83 -1.45 -15.73
CA ARG A 84 10.16 -2.37 -14.81
C ARG A 84 11.22 -3.23 -14.17
N ALA A 85 11.30 -3.19 -12.84
CA ALA A 85 12.24 -3.99 -12.07
C ALA A 85 11.52 -4.73 -10.95
N ARG A 86 11.90 -5.97 -10.72
CA ARG A 86 11.49 -6.74 -9.53
C ARG A 86 12.48 -6.48 -8.40
N VAL A 87 12.04 -6.66 -7.18
CA VAL A 87 12.94 -6.72 -6.03
C VAL A 87 13.23 -8.19 -5.72
N GLU A 88 14.47 -8.61 -5.91
CA GLU A 88 14.98 -9.94 -5.56
C GLU A 88 16.21 -9.74 -4.66
N ASP A 89 16.26 -10.40 -3.49
CA ASP A 89 17.35 -10.26 -2.51
C ASP A 89 17.73 -8.81 -2.13
N GLN A 90 16.72 -7.94 -1.94
CA GLN A 90 16.89 -6.50 -1.68
C GLN A 90 17.66 -5.76 -2.77
N LYS A 91 17.62 -6.24 -4.00
CA LYS A 91 18.17 -5.60 -5.18
C LYS A 91 17.16 -5.52 -6.30
N LEU A 92 17.33 -4.54 -7.18
CA LEU A 92 16.54 -4.44 -8.39
C LEU A 92 17.03 -5.44 -9.44
N HIS A 93 16.09 -6.23 -9.95
CA HIS A 93 16.28 -7.08 -11.12
C HIS A 93 15.43 -6.55 -12.27
N VAL A 94 16.08 -5.97 -13.28
CA VAL A 94 15.39 -5.32 -14.40
C VAL A 94 14.72 -6.38 -15.29
N VAL A 95 13.41 -6.24 -15.47
CA VAL A 95 12.60 -7.07 -16.37
C VAL A 95 12.45 -6.42 -17.74
N THR A 96 12.36 -5.09 -17.77
CA THR A 96 12.21 -4.30 -19.00
C THR A 96 12.83 -2.93 -18.77
N GLY A 97 13.57 -2.41 -19.75
CA GLY A 97 14.19 -1.09 -19.67
C GLY A 97 15.71 -1.17 -19.65
N ASP A 98 16.34 -0.18 -19.03
CA ASP A 98 17.79 -0.02 -18.98
C ASP A 98 18.41 -0.90 -17.88
N GLU A 99 19.46 -1.65 -18.23
CA GLU A 99 20.18 -2.54 -17.31
C GLU A 99 20.98 -1.77 -16.25
N LYS A 100 21.19 -0.46 -16.40
CA LYS A 100 21.87 0.37 -15.39
C LYS A 100 21.20 0.32 -14.01
N PHE A 101 19.92 -0.01 -13.96
CA PHE A 101 19.16 -0.13 -12.70
C PHE A 101 19.31 -1.50 -12.05
N ASN A 102 19.95 -2.46 -12.73
CA ASN A 102 20.14 -3.81 -12.20
C ASN A 102 21.10 -3.77 -11.00
N ASP A 103 20.88 -4.65 -10.03
CA ASP A 103 21.63 -4.76 -8.78
C ASP A 103 21.59 -3.53 -7.86
N LEU A 104 20.80 -2.50 -8.18
CA LEU A 104 20.61 -1.36 -7.29
C LEU A 104 19.98 -1.82 -5.97
N PRO A 105 20.59 -1.49 -4.81
CA PRO A 105 20.08 -1.93 -3.52
C PRO A 105 18.79 -1.18 -3.16
N ILE A 106 17.88 -1.88 -2.48
CA ILE A 106 16.67 -1.31 -1.91
C ILE A 106 16.61 -1.59 -0.40
N ALA A 107 16.74 -0.52 0.40
CA ALA A 107 16.68 -0.60 1.86
C ALA A 107 15.25 -0.64 2.41
N LEU A 108 14.26 -0.42 1.55
CA LEU A 108 12.84 -0.37 1.87
C LEU A 108 12.25 -1.78 2.04
N LYS A 109 11.42 -1.96 3.06
CA LYS A 109 10.82 -3.27 3.38
C LYS A 109 9.49 -3.47 2.64
N GLY A 110 9.27 -4.70 2.19
CA GLY A 110 8.01 -5.13 1.58
C GLY A 110 7.80 -4.67 0.14
N ILE A 111 8.80 -4.09 -0.50
CA ILE A 111 8.71 -3.67 -1.91
C ILE A 111 8.86 -4.90 -2.79
N TYR A 112 7.88 -5.15 -3.65
CA TYR A 112 7.89 -6.28 -4.58
C TYR A 112 8.52 -5.92 -5.92
N ALA A 113 8.18 -4.73 -6.43
CA ALA A 113 8.58 -4.31 -7.76
C ALA A 113 8.46 -2.79 -7.90
N ILE A 114 9.07 -2.27 -8.95
CA ILE A 114 9.08 -0.86 -9.32
C ILE A 114 8.75 -0.74 -10.79
N ASP A 115 7.97 0.27 -11.13
CA ASP A 115 7.78 0.69 -12.50
C ASP A 115 8.05 2.19 -12.68
N MET A 116 8.40 2.53 -13.90
CA MET A 116 8.67 3.89 -14.32
C MET A 116 8.26 4.01 -15.77
N GLN A 117 7.47 5.04 -16.08
CA GLN A 117 7.04 5.33 -17.44
C GLN A 117 6.58 6.77 -17.57
N ALA A 118 7.00 7.44 -18.63
CA ALA A 118 6.61 8.81 -18.96
C ALA A 118 6.92 9.78 -17.79
N ASN A 119 5.92 10.27 -17.09
CA ASN A 119 6.10 11.22 -15.98
C ASN A 119 5.80 10.58 -14.61
N CYS A 120 5.80 9.25 -14.51
CA CYS A 120 5.40 8.53 -13.31
C CYS A 120 6.45 7.49 -12.92
N VAL A 121 6.77 7.48 -11.62
CA VAL A 121 7.55 6.41 -10.98
C VAL A 121 6.70 5.84 -9.86
N GLY A 122 6.58 4.54 -9.77
CA GLY A 122 5.85 3.89 -8.71
C GLY A 122 6.42 2.56 -8.30
N LEU A 123 5.90 2.06 -7.19
CA LEU A 123 6.30 0.79 -6.62
C LEU A 123 5.10 -0.01 -6.12
N TYR A 124 5.29 -1.32 -6.11
CA TYR A 124 4.35 -2.30 -5.62
C TYR A 124 4.77 -2.70 -4.21
N TRP A 125 3.89 -2.51 -3.23
CA TRP A 125 4.23 -2.60 -1.82
C TRP A 125 3.28 -3.49 -1.04
N ASP A 126 3.87 -4.30 -0.15
CA ASP A 126 3.16 -4.93 0.97
C ASP A 126 2.98 -3.94 2.13
N GLU A 127 1.81 -3.29 2.17
CA GLU A 127 1.45 -2.34 3.23
C GLU A 127 1.41 -2.98 4.63
N GLU A 128 1.31 -4.31 4.74
CA GLU A 128 1.30 -5.00 6.04
C GLU A 128 2.64 -4.91 6.75
N THR A 129 3.72 -4.70 5.99
CA THR A 129 5.09 -4.58 6.52
C THR A 129 5.31 -3.30 7.32
N ASP A 130 4.49 -2.26 7.11
CA ASP A 130 4.58 -0.98 7.83
C ASP A 130 3.23 -0.26 7.96
N LEU A 131 2.36 -0.79 8.81
CA LEU A 131 1.10 -0.15 9.18
C LEU A 131 1.26 1.18 9.92
N ARG A 132 2.48 1.55 10.31
CA ARG A 132 2.79 2.80 11.04
C ARG A 132 3.25 3.93 10.13
N ALA A 133 3.32 3.70 8.81
CA ALA A 133 3.66 4.73 7.83
C ALA A 133 5.03 5.38 8.09
N THR A 134 6.01 4.58 8.54
CA THR A 134 7.36 5.02 8.90
C THR A 134 8.25 5.20 7.67
N GLN A 135 8.07 4.39 6.62
CA GLN A 135 8.89 4.41 5.41
C GLN A 135 8.32 5.27 4.28
N LEU A 136 7.20 5.98 4.49
CA LEU A 136 6.56 6.76 3.41
C LEU A 136 7.46 7.89 2.87
N ASP A 137 8.19 8.56 3.76
CA ASP A 137 9.13 9.61 3.39
C ASP A 137 10.29 9.01 2.58
N ASP A 138 10.87 7.90 3.05
CA ASP A 138 11.96 7.19 2.38
C ASP A 138 11.53 6.64 1.01
N ILE A 139 10.31 6.10 0.90
CA ILE A 139 9.71 5.67 -0.37
C ILE A 139 9.67 6.82 -1.36
N LYS A 140 9.17 7.99 -0.93
CA LYS A 140 9.06 9.15 -1.80
C LYS A 140 10.44 9.62 -2.27
N VAL A 141 11.40 9.75 -1.36
CA VAL A 141 12.79 10.14 -1.68
C VAL A 141 13.40 9.15 -2.68
N TYR A 142 13.22 7.86 -2.45
CA TYR A 142 13.73 6.81 -3.32
C TYR A 142 13.12 6.89 -4.72
N LEU A 143 11.80 7.03 -4.86
CA LEU A 143 11.14 7.18 -6.16
C LEU A 143 11.62 8.41 -6.94
N HIS A 144 11.91 9.52 -6.26
CA HIS A 144 12.51 10.70 -6.89
C HIS A 144 13.95 10.42 -7.34
N SER A 145 14.78 9.77 -6.52
CA SER A 145 16.16 9.43 -6.89
C SER A 145 16.24 8.53 -8.13
N LEU A 146 15.29 7.61 -8.31
CA LEU A 146 15.22 6.76 -9.49
C LEU A 146 14.92 7.54 -10.78
N ALA A 147 14.19 8.64 -10.67
CA ALA A 147 13.89 9.50 -11.82
C ALA A 147 15.07 10.39 -12.26
N GLU A 148 16.06 10.59 -11.37
CA GLU A 148 17.24 11.43 -11.63
C GLU A 148 18.41 10.66 -12.24
N LEU A 149 18.35 9.32 -12.25
CA LEU A 149 19.38 8.41 -12.78
C LEU A 149 19.29 8.22 -14.30
#